data_AF-A0AAN8UL88-F1
#
_entry.id   AF-A0AAN8UL88-F1
#
_cell.length_a   1.000
_cell.length_b   1.000
_cell.length_c   1.000
_cell.angle_alpha   90.00
_cell.angle_beta   90.00
_cell.angle_gamma   90.00
#
_symmetry.space_group_name_H-M   'P 1'
#
loop_
_entity.id
_entity.type
_entity.pdbx_description
1 polymer ?
#
loop_
_entity_poly.entity_id
_entity_poly.type
_entity_poly.pdbx_seq_one_letter_code
_entity_poly.pdbx_strand_id
1 'polypeptide(L)'
;MKFLNLGPEKRLKEAVEIVHDFAWKTVANRSPYGEKTAWNSSLKDGSKMARPRLCVDKKFAYTQMKMVAASILLRYSIEVVEGWNVLPKITATLYMKNGLMVTFKPRLASR
;
A
#
# COMPACT_ATOMS: atom_id res chain seq x y z
N MET A 1 5.55 1.46 21.36
CA MET A 1 6.60 2.40 21.80
C MET A 1 6.75 3.49 20.74
N LYS A 2 6.22 4.70 20.99
CA LYS A 2 6.46 5.92 20.21
C LYS A 2 7.09 6.88 21.20
N PHE A 3 8.39 6.77 21.40
CA PHE A 3 8.99 7.40 22.57
C PHE A 3 9.30 8.88 22.37
N LEU A 4 9.48 9.38 21.13
CA LEU A 4 9.92 10.78 20.95
C LEU A 4 9.35 11.59 19.75
N ASN A 5 8.66 11.01 18.75
CA ASN A 5 8.21 11.76 17.54
C ASN A 5 9.32 12.67 16.93
N LEU A 6 10.59 12.29 17.09
CA LEU A 6 11.76 13.08 16.74
C LEU A 6 12.62 12.32 15.72
N GLY A 7 13.19 13.06 14.77
CA GLY A 7 14.14 12.54 13.78
C GLY A 7 13.58 11.43 12.85
N PRO A 8 14.23 10.26 12.76
CA PRO A 8 13.93 9.23 11.76
C PRO A 8 12.52 8.61 11.88
N GLU A 9 11.93 8.56 13.09
CA GLU A 9 10.55 8.08 13.28
C GLU A 9 9.52 9.02 12.65
N LYS A 10 9.72 10.34 12.78
CA LYS A 10 8.82 11.35 12.21
C LYS A 10 8.81 11.28 10.70
N ARG A 11 10.00 11.18 10.08
CA ARG A 11 10.17 11.03 8.63
C ARG A 11 9.49 9.78 8.09
N LEU A 12 9.58 8.66 8.82
CA LEU A 12 8.89 7.42 8.43
C LEU A 12 7.38 7.57 8.51
N LYS A 13 6.87 8.23 9.56
CA LYS A 13 5.43 8.50 9.70
C LYS A 13 4.91 9.36 8.54
N GLU A 14 5.61 10.42 8.19
CA GLU A 14 5.27 11.28 7.03
C GLU A 14 5.30 10.50 5.72
N ALA A 15 6.32 9.65 5.51
CA ALA A 15 6.39 8.82 4.31
C ALA A 15 5.25 7.79 4.24
N VAL A 16 4.85 7.20 5.36
CA VAL A 16 3.71 6.27 5.44
C VAL A 16 2.40 6.97 5.07
N GLU A 17 2.24 8.23 5.48
CA GLU A 17 1.09 9.07 5.14
C GLU A 17 1.07 9.40 3.63
N ILE A 18 2.21 9.76 3.05
CA ILE A 18 2.34 9.97 1.60
C ILE A 18 1.96 8.70 0.82
N VAL A 19 2.47 7.53 1.24
CA VAL A 19 2.13 6.24 0.61
C VAL A 19 0.64 5.93 0.78
N HIS A 20 0.06 6.24 1.93
CA HIS A 20 -1.37 6.08 2.17
C HIS A 20 -2.18 6.89 1.16
N ASP A 21 -1.88 8.17 1.03
CA ASP A 21 -2.59 9.10 0.14
C ASP A 21 -2.43 8.71 -1.32
N PHE A 22 -1.22 8.33 -1.73
CA PHE A 22 -0.94 7.85 -3.07
C PHE A 22 -1.75 6.58 -3.40
N ALA A 23 -1.77 5.60 -2.48
CA ALA A 23 -2.52 4.37 -2.66
C ALA A 23 -4.03 4.65 -2.74
N TRP A 24 -4.55 5.53 -1.88
CA TRP A 24 -5.96 5.92 -1.91
C TRP A 24 -6.34 6.62 -3.22
N LYS A 25 -5.53 7.58 -3.68
CA LYS A 25 -5.73 8.27 -4.97
C LYS A 25 -5.73 7.29 -6.15
N THR A 26 -4.80 6.33 -6.15
CA THR A 26 -4.70 5.31 -7.22
C THR A 26 -5.94 4.43 -7.28
N VAL A 27 -6.47 4.00 -6.13
CA VAL A 27 -7.68 3.17 -6.06
C VAL A 27 -8.92 3.99 -6.41
N ALA A 28 -9.02 5.22 -5.90
CA ALA A 28 -10.15 6.11 -6.16
C ALA A 28 -10.28 6.42 -7.67
N ASN A 29 -9.15 6.63 -8.35
CA ASN A 29 -9.14 6.90 -9.80
C ASN A 29 -9.53 5.68 -10.65
N ARG A 30 -9.45 4.47 -10.10
CA ARG A 30 -9.75 3.21 -10.81
C ARG A 30 -11.13 2.65 -10.49
N SER A 31 -11.82 3.20 -9.49
CA SER A 31 -13.16 2.76 -9.12
C SER A 31 -14.20 3.37 -10.07
N PRO A 32 -14.97 2.56 -10.82
CA PRO A 32 -16.12 3.05 -11.58
C PRO A 32 -17.28 3.51 -10.66
N TYR A 33 -17.22 3.17 -9.37
CA TYR A 33 -18.12 3.67 -8.34
C TYR A 33 -17.35 4.63 -7.43
N GLY A 34 -17.59 5.93 -7.60
CA GLY A 34 -17.04 6.98 -6.76
C GLY A 34 -17.57 6.85 -5.32
N GLU A 35 -16.85 6.14 -4.47
CA GLU A 35 -17.30 5.86 -3.11
C GLU A 35 -16.36 6.49 -2.09
N LYS A 36 -16.59 7.79 -1.82
CA LYS A 36 -15.94 8.52 -0.73
C LYS A 36 -16.61 8.28 0.63
N THR A 37 -17.70 7.50 0.71
CA THR A 37 -18.48 7.38 1.96
C THR A 37 -18.95 5.97 2.35
N ALA A 38 -19.21 5.03 1.44
CA ALA A 38 -19.92 3.80 1.86
C ALA A 38 -19.09 2.71 2.56
N TRP A 39 -17.76 2.76 2.52
CA TRP A 39 -16.94 1.87 3.34
C TRP A 39 -17.03 2.16 4.86
N ASN A 40 -17.30 3.40 5.23
CA ASN A 40 -17.37 3.83 6.63
C ASN A 40 -18.80 4.10 7.12
N SER A 41 -19.81 4.18 6.23
CA SER A 41 -21.21 4.39 6.62
C SER A 41 -22.10 3.15 6.54
N SER A 42 -21.74 2.09 5.78
CA SER A 42 -22.53 0.83 5.72
C SER A 42 -22.21 -0.13 6.88
N LEU A 43 -21.91 0.42 8.06
CA LEU A 43 -21.69 -0.32 9.32
C LEU A 43 -22.82 -0.10 10.34
N LYS A 44 -23.85 0.69 10.01
CA LYS A 44 -24.95 0.97 10.95
C LYS A 44 -26.15 0.06 10.83
N ASP A 45 -26.32 -0.69 9.73
CA ASP A 45 -27.60 -1.33 9.47
C ASP A 45 -27.50 -2.86 9.56
N GLY A 46 -27.61 -3.36 10.79
CA GLY A 46 -28.46 -4.48 11.22
C GLY A 46 -28.50 -5.86 10.51
N SER A 47 -27.81 -6.13 9.41
CA SER A 47 -27.89 -7.42 8.70
C SER A 47 -26.51 -8.03 8.44
N LYS A 48 -26.19 -9.11 9.17
CA LYS A 48 -24.91 -9.84 9.11
C LYS A 48 -24.76 -10.74 7.87
N MET A 49 -25.83 -11.01 7.11
CA MET A 49 -25.86 -12.13 6.15
C MET A 49 -25.39 -11.76 4.72
N ALA A 50 -25.38 -10.48 4.35
CA ALA A 50 -25.05 -10.03 2.99
C ALA A 50 -23.79 -9.14 2.92
N ARG A 51 -22.93 -9.20 3.94
CA ARG A 51 -21.65 -8.47 3.91
C ARG A 51 -20.63 -9.34 3.16
N PRO A 52 -19.99 -8.83 2.09
CA PRO A 52 -18.86 -9.52 1.48
C PRO A 52 -17.90 -9.96 2.59
N ARG A 53 -17.43 -11.20 2.58
CA ARG A 53 -16.48 -11.72 3.57
C ARG A 53 -15.15 -10.99 3.40
N LEU A 54 -15.05 -9.80 3.98
CA LEU A 54 -13.85 -9.00 3.97
C LEU A 54 -12.80 -9.65 4.87
N CYS A 55 -11.55 -9.65 4.44
CA CYS A 55 -10.44 -10.17 5.24
C CYS A 55 -10.44 -9.48 6.61
N VAL A 56 -10.51 -10.26 7.69
CA VAL A 56 -10.45 -9.75 9.07
C VAL A 56 -9.18 -8.93 9.29
N ASP A 57 -8.07 -9.37 8.70
CA ASP A 57 -6.75 -8.75 8.82
C ASP A 57 -6.48 -7.67 7.76
N LYS A 58 -7.51 -7.18 7.05
CA LYS A 58 -7.36 -6.17 5.98
C LYS A 58 -6.52 -4.98 6.48
N LYS A 59 -6.90 -4.38 7.60
CA LYS A 59 -6.22 -3.19 8.15
C LYS A 59 -4.77 -3.47 8.55
N PHE A 60 -4.51 -4.65 9.10
CA PHE A 60 -3.18 -5.06 9.54
C PHE A 60 -2.25 -5.28 8.34
N ALA A 61 -2.70 -6.03 7.35
CA ALA A 61 -1.96 -6.27 6.11
C ALA A 61 -1.60 -4.95 5.40
N TYR A 62 -2.57 -4.04 5.23
CA TYR A 62 -2.30 -2.73 4.62
C TYR A 62 -1.32 -1.88 5.43
N THR A 63 -1.33 -1.98 6.76
CA THR A 63 -0.39 -1.23 7.60
C THR A 63 1.03 -1.74 7.40
N GLN A 64 1.23 -3.06 7.41
CA GLN A 64 2.55 -3.66 7.16
C GLN A 64 3.09 -3.30 5.77
N MET A 65 2.24 -3.40 4.73
CA MET A 65 2.62 -3.04 3.36
C MET A 65 3.03 -1.57 3.24
N LYS A 66 2.31 -0.65 3.90
CA LYS A 66 2.63 0.78 3.91
C LYS A 66 3.96 1.07 4.59
N MET A 67 4.24 0.41 5.71
CA MET A 67 5.51 0.56 6.43
C MET A 67 6.70 0.12 5.55
N VAL A 68 6.58 -1.05 4.91
CA VAL A 68 7.60 -1.57 4.01
C VAL A 68 7.79 -0.64 2.81
N ALA A 69 6.71 -0.28 2.11
CA ALA A 69 6.78 0.62 0.95
C ALA A 69 7.40 1.99 1.31
N ALA A 70 6.98 2.60 2.42
CA ALA A 70 7.52 3.87 2.87
C ALA A 70 9.02 3.78 3.20
N SER A 71 9.45 2.70 3.85
CA SER A 71 10.87 2.51 4.21
C SER A 71 11.77 2.35 2.97
N ILE A 72 11.30 1.63 1.95
CA ILE A 72 12.03 1.46 0.68
C ILE A 72 12.09 2.81 -0.04
N LEU A 73 10.95 3.49 -0.19
CA LEU A 73 10.87 4.77 -0.89
C LEU A 73 11.67 5.87 -0.19
N LEU A 74 11.83 5.84 1.13
CA LEU A 74 12.67 6.82 1.82
C LEU A 74 14.17 6.68 1.48
N ARG A 75 14.63 5.46 1.17
CA ARG A 75 16.06 5.14 1.04
C ARG A 75 16.49 4.90 -0.39
N TYR A 76 15.58 4.51 -1.28
CA TYR A 76 15.91 4.08 -2.63
C TYR A 76 15.03 4.73 -3.69
N SER A 77 15.63 5.15 -4.79
CA SER A 77 14.96 5.33 -6.07
C SER A 77 14.85 3.98 -6.76
N ILE A 78 13.69 3.67 -7.32
CA ILE A 78 13.37 2.37 -7.92
C ILE A 78 13.04 2.61 -9.38
N GLU A 79 13.74 1.93 -10.28
CA GLU A 79 13.49 1.96 -11.72
C GLU A 79 13.15 0.55 -12.20
N VAL A 80 12.07 0.40 -12.97
CA VAL A 80 11.68 -0.90 -13.53
C VAL A 80 12.58 -1.20 -14.73
N VAL A 81 13.08 -2.43 -14.84
CA VAL A 81 13.93 -2.84 -15.96
C VAL A 81 13.13 -2.88 -17.25
N GLU A 82 13.62 -2.21 -18.29
CA GLU A 82 12.98 -2.18 -19.62
C GLU A 82 12.90 -3.57 -20.25
N GLY A 83 11.81 -3.85 -20.96
CA GLY A 83 11.59 -5.14 -21.61
C GLY A 83 11.16 -6.28 -20.67
N TRP A 84 10.95 -6.03 -19.37
CA TRP A 84 10.49 -7.05 -18.43
C TRP A 84 8.98 -7.32 -18.55
N ASN A 85 8.62 -8.58 -18.81
CA ASN A 85 7.22 -8.98 -18.91
C ASN A 85 6.63 -9.41 -17.55
N VAL A 86 5.68 -8.62 -17.05
CA VAL A 86 4.94 -8.90 -15.81
C VAL A 86 3.72 -9.77 -16.13
N LEU A 87 3.86 -11.08 -15.96
CA LEU A 87 2.77 -12.03 -16.19
C LEU A 87 2.17 -12.56 -14.88
N PRO A 88 0.83 -12.64 -14.74
CA PRO A 88 0.20 -13.31 -13.62
C PRO A 88 0.36 -14.83 -13.72
N LYS A 89 0.60 -15.47 -12.58
CA LYS A 89 0.55 -16.92 -12.38
C LYS A 89 -0.69 -17.21 -11.55
N ILE A 90 -1.71 -17.79 -12.20
CA ILE A 90 -2.97 -18.13 -11.55
C ILE A 90 -2.74 -19.38 -10.70
N THR A 91 -2.77 -19.21 -9.38
CA THR A 91 -2.78 -20.27 -8.37
C THR A 91 -3.81 -19.93 -7.29
N ALA A 92 -3.81 -20.63 -6.14
CA ALA A 92 -4.66 -20.26 -5.01
C ALA A 92 -4.48 -18.81 -4.53
N THR A 93 -3.30 -18.22 -4.77
CA THR A 93 -3.03 -16.78 -4.65
C THR A 93 -2.50 -16.25 -5.99
N LEU A 94 -2.88 -15.03 -6.36
CA LEU A 94 -2.38 -14.41 -7.58
C LEU A 94 -0.91 -13.99 -7.41
N TYR A 95 0.00 -14.73 -8.01
CA TYR A 95 1.43 -14.42 -8.00
C TYR A 95 1.89 -13.86 -9.35
N MET A 96 3.06 -13.22 -9.39
CA MET A 96 3.74 -12.87 -10.63
C MET A 96 4.63 -14.03 -11.06
N LYS A 97 4.51 -14.51 -12.30
CA LYS A 97 5.30 -15.63 -12.84
C LYS A 97 6.80 -15.34 -12.79
N ASN A 98 7.18 -14.12 -13.16
CA ASN A 98 8.56 -13.70 -13.27
C ASN A 98 8.94 -12.69 -12.18
N GLY A 99 8.03 -12.32 -11.27
CA GLY A 99 8.26 -11.21 -10.34
C GLY A 99 8.38 -9.84 -11.04
N LEU A 100 8.77 -8.81 -10.28
CA LEU A 100 8.99 -7.45 -10.78
C LEU A 100 10.50 -7.14 -10.71
N MET A 101 11.18 -7.17 -11.84
CA MET A 101 12.61 -6.83 -11.88
C MET A 101 12.79 -5.31 -11.80
N VAL A 102 13.55 -4.85 -10.81
CA VAL A 102 13.80 -3.43 -10.56
C VAL A 102 15.26 -3.18 -10.21
N THR A 103 15.74 -1.98 -10.54
CA THR A 103 17.04 -1.46 -10.13
C THR A 103 16.86 -0.49 -8.97
N PHE A 104 17.60 -0.70 -7.88
CA PHE A 104 17.61 0.19 -6.72
C PHE A 104 18.82 1.12 -6.77
N LYS A 105 18.57 2.43 -6.72
CA LYS A 105 19.61 3.46 -6.55
C LYS A 105 19.44 4.10 -5.18
N PRO A 106 20.44 4.08 -4.28
CA PRO A 106 20.33 4.78 -3.01
C PRO A 106 20.02 6.27 -3.23
N ARG A 107 19.05 6.80 -2.48
CA ARG A 107 18.86 8.25 -2.42
C ARG A 107 19.90 8.79 -1.46
N LEU A 108 20.79 9.67 -1.96
CA LEU A 108 21.66 10.45 -1.09
C LEU A 108 20.74 11.25 -0.16
N ALA A 109 20.67 10.83 1.10
CA ALA A 109 19.97 11.61 2.10
C ALA A 109 20.72 12.95 2.22
N SER A 110 20.10 14.06 1.82
CA SER A 110 20.48 15.36 2.37
C SER A 110 20.52 15.18 3.88
N ARG A 111 21.71 15.28 4.46
CA ARG A 111 21.94 15.22 5.91
C ARG A 111 21.22 16.37 6.58
#